data_AF-A0A4Y9PQA7-F1
#
_entry.id   AF-A0A4Y9PQA7-F1
#
_cell.length_a   1.000
_cell.length_b   1.000
_cell.length_c   1.000
_cell.angle_alpha   90.00
_cell.angle_beta   90.00
_cell.angle_gamma   90.00
#
_symmetry.space_group_name_H-M   'P 1'
#
loop_
_entity.id
_entity.type
_entity.pdbx_description
1 polymer ?
#
loop_
_entity_poly.entity_id
_entity_poly.type
_entity_poly.pdbx_seq_one_letter_code
_entity_poly.pdbx_strand_id
1 'polypeptide(L)'
;MKTDHGSRGTRIAFWIVASLGVIASAVAWVWYGLAQFEAQTEQPKALSAGTTMAGFAEVIGGVPLVLAHLIGLILLLLLGWWSYGKRGIPAAILAVIVASGAGIIAAQILWGGELFQLGINNNTYIP
;
A
#
# COMPACT_ATOMS: atom_id res chain seq x y z
N MET A 1 29.70 24.21 -9.67
CA MET A 1 29.20 22.89 -10.10
C MET A 1 27.74 23.03 -10.47
N LYS A 2 27.42 23.03 -11.78
CA LYS A 2 26.06 23.29 -12.29
C LYS A 2 25.28 21.98 -12.12
N THR A 3 24.28 21.95 -11.24
CA THR A 3 23.41 20.77 -11.11
C THR A 3 22.56 20.70 -12.36
N ASP A 4 22.92 19.80 -13.27
CA ASP A 4 22.14 19.56 -14.48
C ASP A 4 20.78 19.00 -14.03
N HIS A 5 19.75 19.83 -14.14
CA HIS A 5 18.41 19.46 -13.74
C HIS A 5 17.87 18.45 -14.75
N GLY A 6 17.35 17.31 -14.28
CA GLY A 6 16.88 16.25 -15.17
C GLY A 6 15.88 16.74 -16.20
N SER A 7 15.96 16.12 -17.38
CA SER A 7 15.16 16.45 -18.55
C SER A 7 13.66 16.56 -18.22
N ARG A 8 12.93 17.35 -19.02
CA ARG A 8 11.46 17.44 -18.92
C ARG A 8 10.81 16.04 -18.94
N GLY A 9 11.37 15.10 -19.70
CA GLY A 9 10.89 13.71 -19.77
C GLY A 9 10.95 12.98 -18.43
N THR A 10 12.05 13.10 -17.69
CA THR A 10 12.22 12.43 -16.39
C THR A 10 11.24 12.97 -15.34
N ARG A 11 10.97 14.29 -15.38
CA ARG A 11 9.96 14.92 -14.51
C ARG A 11 8.55 14.43 -14.82
N ILE A 12 8.21 14.31 -16.10
CA ILE A 12 6.91 13.76 -16.53
C ILE A 12 6.79 12.31 -16.06
N ALA A 13 7.83 11.49 -16.27
CA ALA A 13 7.85 10.11 -15.82
C ALA A 13 7.64 9.97 -14.30
N PHE A 14 8.30 10.83 -13.50
CA PHE A 14 8.11 10.87 -12.05
C PHE A 14 6.64 11.04 -11.67
N TRP A 15 5.95 12.03 -12.26
CA TRP A 15 4.54 12.29 -11.94
C TRP A 15 3.60 11.22 -12.46
N ILE A 16 3.87 10.63 -13.64
CA ILE A 16 3.10 9.49 -14.13
C ILE A 16 3.20 8.31 -13.15
N VAL A 17 4.41 7.95 -12.73
CA VAL A 17 4.62 6.86 -11.76
C VAL A 17 3.97 7.18 -10.42
N ALA A 18 4.06 8.42 -9.95
CA ALA A 18 3.40 8.85 -8.72
C ALA A 18 1.88 8.71 -8.80
N SER A 19 1.26 9.13 -9.91
CA SER A 19 -0.18 8.99 -10.15
C SER A 19 -0.62 7.53 -10.23
N LEU A 20 0.13 6.68 -10.92
CA LEU A 20 -0.14 5.23 -10.94
C LEU A 20 0.03 4.60 -9.55
N GLY A 21 0.95 5.12 -8.75
CA GLY A 21 1.15 4.73 -7.36
C GLY A 21 -0.09 4.91 -6.50
N VAL A 22 -0.94 5.92 -6.76
CA VAL A 22 -2.22 6.12 -6.06
C VAL A 22 -3.15 4.93 -6.31
N ILE A 23 -3.31 4.54 -7.58
CA ILE A 23 -4.17 3.42 -7.97
C ILE A 23 -3.62 2.10 -7.40
N ALA A 24 -2.31 1.87 -7.55
CA ALA A 24 -1.66 0.68 -7.03
C ALA A 24 -1.78 0.58 -5.51
N SER A 25 -1.66 1.71 -4.79
CA SER A 25 -1.81 1.74 -3.35
C SER A 25 -3.24 1.42 -2.91
N ALA A 26 -4.25 1.97 -3.60
CA ALA A 26 -5.65 1.62 -3.33
C ALA A 26 -5.91 0.12 -3.51
N VAL A 27 -5.44 -0.47 -4.62
CA VAL A 27 -5.56 -1.91 -4.85
C VAL A 27 -4.87 -2.72 -3.76
N ALA A 28 -3.65 -2.33 -3.37
CA ALA A 28 -2.89 -3.03 -2.33
C ALA A 28 -3.58 -2.96 -0.94
N TRP A 29 -4.13 -1.81 -0.56
CA TRP A 29 -4.87 -1.66 0.70
C TRP A 29 -6.20 -2.43 0.69
N VAL A 30 -6.91 -2.45 -0.43
CA VAL A 30 -8.13 -3.27 -0.59
C VAL A 30 -7.79 -4.76 -0.50
N TRP A 31 -6.70 -5.19 -1.16
CA TRP A 31 -6.21 -6.56 -1.09
C TRP A 31 -5.84 -6.97 0.34
N TYR A 32 -5.19 -6.07 1.09
CA TYR A 32 -4.92 -6.31 2.50
C TYR A 32 -6.20 -6.50 3.32
N GLY A 33 -7.22 -5.67 3.09
CA GLY A 33 -8.54 -5.84 3.71
C GLY A 33 -9.20 -7.18 3.35
N LEU A 34 -9.10 -7.63 2.09
CA LEU A 34 -9.60 -8.94 1.66
C LEU A 34 -8.90 -10.08 2.42
N ALA A 35 -7.58 -10.00 2.56
CA ALA A 35 -6.81 -11.01 3.29
C ALA A 35 -7.17 -11.04 4.79
N GLN A 36 -7.41 -9.88 5.41
CA GLN A 36 -7.88 -9.79 6.79
C GLN A 36 -9.29 -10.38 6.95
N PHE A 37 -10.19 -10.06 6.01
CA PHE A 37 -11.54 -10.59 5.99
C PHE A 37 -11.55 -12.12 5.89
N GLU A 38 -10.80 -12.68 4.93
CA GLU A 38 -10.65 -14.13 4.75
C GLU A 38 -10.10 -14.81 6.01
N ALA A 39 -9.04 -14.24 6.61
CA ALA A 39 -8.48 -14.77 7.85
C ALA A 39 -9.53 -14.83 8.96
N GLN A 40 -10.32 -13.77 9.10
CA GLN A 40 -11.37 -13.66 10.11
C GLN A 40 -12.52 -14.65 9.85
N THR A 41 -13.00 -14.79 8.62
CA THR A 41 -14.13 -15.68 8.29
C THR A 41 -13.74 -17.15 8.33
N GLU A 42 -12.50 -17.50 7.98
CA GLU A 42 -12.03 -18.89 8.00
C GLU A 42 -11.47 -19.34 9.36
N GLN A 43 -11.19 -18.41 10.29
CA GLN A 43 -10.63 -18.76 11.61
C GLN A 43 -11.45 -19.82 12.38
N PRO A 44 -12.79 -19.77 12.47
CA PRO A 44 -13.55 -20.79 13.18
C PRO A 44 -13.41 -22.19 12.59
N LYS A 45 -13.28 -22.30 11.25
CA LYS A 45 -13.05 -23.56 10.54
C LYS A 45 -11.63 -24.07 10.76
N ALA A 46 -10.64 -23.17 10.73
CA ALA A 46 -9.26 -23.52 11.06
C ALA A 46 -9.16 -24.08 12.49
N LEU A 47 -9.84 -23.43 13.45
CA LEU A 47 -9.86 -23.86 14.85
C LEU A 47 -10.55 -25.21 15.04
N SER A 48 -11.67 -25.48 14.35
CA SER A 48 -12.33 -26.79 14.43
C SER A 48 -11.49 -27.92 13.84
N ALA A 49 -10.57 -27.61 12.92
CA ALA A 49 -9.57 -28.51 12.39
C ALA A 49 -8.27 -28.59 13.23
N GLY A 50 -8.20 -27.90 14.38
CA GLY A 50 -7.01 -27.87 15.24
C GLY A 50 -5.85 -27.02 14.70
N THR A 51 -6.13 -26.07 13.80
CA THR A 51 -5.17 -25.15 13.17
C THR A 51 -5.52 -23.68 13.45
N THR A 52 -4.85 -22.72 12.80
CA THR A 52 -5.09 -21.28 12.95
C THR A 52 -4.82 -20.50 11.67
N MET A 53 -5.54 -19.40 11.45
CA MET A 53 -5.30 -18.40 10.40
C MET A 53 -4.38 -17.26 10.87
N ALA A 54 -3.80 -17.35 12.07
CA ALA A 54 -2.83 -16.37 12.55
C ALA A 54 -1.66 -16.20 11.57
N GLY A 55 -1.36 -14.97 11.18
CA GLY A 55 -0.30 -14.66 10.21
C GLY A 55 -0.73 -14.72 8.74
N PHE A 56 -1.93 -15.24 8.43
CA PHE A 56 -2.38 -15.36 7.05
C PHE A 56 -2.49 -14.00 6.37
N ALA A 57 -3.18 -13.05 7.00
CA ALA A 57 -3.42 -11.73 6.42
C ALA A 57 -2.13 -10.91 6.30
N GLU A 58 -1.19 -11.08 7.23
CA GLU A 58 0.12 -10.45 7.20
C GLU A 58 0.96 -10.97 6.03
N VAL A 59 0.94 -12.27 5.76
CA VAL A 59 1.72 -12.87 4.66
C VAL A 59 1.05 -12.63 3.30
N ILE A 60 -0.27 -12.85 3.19
CA ILE A 60 -1.01 -12.80 1.92
C ILE A 60 -1.42 -11.38 1.55
N GLY A 61 -1.65 -10.51 2.53
CA GLY A 61 -2.01 -9.11 2.33
C GLY A 61 -0.87 -8.15 2.67
N GLY A 62 -0.30 -8.28 3.87
CA GLY A 62 0.67 -7.33 4.42
C GLY A 62 1.99 -7.29 3.65
N VAL A 63 2.57 -8.45 3.33
CA VAL A 63 3.82 -8.52 2.55
C VAL A 63 3.64 -7.91 1.15
N PRO A 64 2.63 -8.27 0.35
CA PRO A 64 2.38 -7.59 -0.93
C PRO A 64 2.16 -6.08 -0.79
N LEU A 65 1.46 -5.64 0.26
CA LEU A 65 1.26 -4.22 0.55
C LEU A 65 2.60 -3.50 0.78
N VAL A 66 3.47 -4.05 1.62
CA VAL A 66 4.81 -3.49 1.88
C VAL A 66 5.64 -3.47 0.60
N LEU A 67 5.64 -4.56 -0.18
CA LEU A 67 6.38 -4.63 -1.43
C LEU A 67 5.91 -3.58 -2.44
N ALA A 68 4.59 -3.34 -2.56
CA ALA A 68 4.06 -2.30 -3.42
C ALA A 68 4.59 -0.90 -3.04
N HIS A 69 4.67 -0.60 -1.74
CA HIS A 69 5.23 0.66 -1.25
C HIS A 69 6.73 0.77 -1.52
N LEU A 70 7.49 -0.31 -1.27
CA LEU A 70 8.93 -0.32 -1.50
C LEU A 70 9.28 -0.15 -2.99
N ILE A 71 8.58 -0.85 -3.88
CA ILE A 71 8.77 -0.72 -5.33
C ILE A 71 8.43 0.71 -5.77
N GLY A 72 7.27 1.24 -5.35
CA GLY A 72 6.88 2.61 -5.66
C GLY A 72 7.90 3.64 -5.16
N LEU A 73 8.39 3.47 -3.93
CA LEU A 73 9.40 4.35 -3.34
C LEU A 73 10.73 4.28 -4.10
N ILE A 74 11.23 3.09 -4.41
CA ILE A 74 12.49 2.92 -5.15
C ILE A 74 12.40 3.59 -6.52
N LEU A 75 11.32 3.35 -7.27
CA LEU A 75 11.12 3.95 -8.59
C LEU A 75 11.07 5.48 -8.51
N LEU A 76 10.34 6.03 -7.54
CA LEU A 76 10.23 7.48 -7.35
C LEU A 76 11.52 8.10 -6.83
N LEU A 77 12.31 7.39 -6.01
CA LEU A 77 13.62 7.85 -5.57
C LEU A 77 14.59 7.96 -6.74
N LEU A 78 14.63 6.96 -7.63
CA LEU A 78 15.48 6.98 -8.83
C LEU A 78 15.08 8.12 -9.77
N LEU A 79 13.79 8.21 -10.12
CA LEU A 79 13.27 9.26 -11.00
C LEU A 79 13.39 10.66 -10.36
N GLY A 80 13.15 10.75 -9.06
CA GLY A 80 13.26 11.97 -8.28
C GLY A 80 14.70 12.47 -8.20
N TRP A 81 15.66 11.57 -7.96
CA TRP A 81 17.08 11.88 -7.95
C TRP A 81 17.54 12.40 -9.32
N TRP A 82 17.18 11.71 -10.39
CA TRP A 82 17.54 12.14 -11.75
C TRP A 82 16.87 13.46 -12.16
N SER A 83 15.66 13.75 -11.67
CA SER A 83 14.91 14.96 -12.03
C SER A 83 15.27 16.19 -11.20
N TYR A 84 15.43 16.00 -9.89
CA TYR A 84 15.46 17.06 -8.88
C TYR A 84 16.71 16.97 -7.96
N GLY A 85 17.60 16.00 -8.17
CA GLY A 85 18.74 15.74 -7.29
C GLY A 85 18.31 15.40 -5.87
N LYS A 86 19.02 15.94 -4.88
CA LYS A 86 18.70 15.75 -3.44
C LYS A 86 17.27 16.18 -3.07
N ARG A 87 16.68 17.14 -3.78
CA ARG A 87 15.30 17.59 -3.55
C ARG A 87 14.25 16.57 -4.03
N GLY A 88 14.64 15.61 -4.85
CA GLY A 88 13.76 14.54 -5.32
C GLY A 88 13.45 13.49 -4.24
N ILE A 89 14.33 13.32 -3.26
CA ILE A 89 14.15 12.37 -2.16
C ILE A 89 12.90 12.71 -1.32
N PRO A 90 12.77 13.92 -0.74
CA PRO A 90 11.57 14.26 0.01
C PRO A 90 10.30 14.26 -0.86
N ALA A 91 10.41 14.60 -2.15
CA ALA A 91 9.28 14.54 -3.08
C ALA A 91 8.80 13.10 -3.32
N ALA A 92 9.71 12.15 -3.49
CA ALA A 92 9.39 10.73 -3.64
C ALA A 92 8.73 10.15 -2.39
N ILE A 93 9.28 10.45 -1.21
CA ILE A 93 8.71 10.01 0.07
C ILE A 93 7.29 10.58 0.24
N LEU A 94 7.12 11.89 -0.01
CA LEU A 94 5.83 12.53 0.10
C LEU A 94 4.80 11.94 -0.88
N ALA A 95 5.20 11.65 -2.12
CA ALA A 95 4.33 11.04 -3.11
C ALA A 95 3.83 9.65 -2.67
N VAL A 96 4.70 8.82 -2.08
CA VAL A 96 4.30 7.51 -1.53
C VAL A 96 3.38 7.66 -0.34
N ILE A 97 3.63 8.61 0.56
CA ILE A 97 2.76 8.89 1.72
C ILE A 97 1.36 9.32 1.24
N VAL A 98 1.29 10.24 0.27
CA VAL A 98 0.01 10.72 -0.29
C VAL A 98 -0.73 9.59 -1.01
N ALA A 99 -0.04 8.79 -1.80
CA ALA A 99 -0.63 7.62 -2.46
C ALA A 99 -1.15 6.60 -1.43
N SER A 100 -0.38 6.32 -0.37
CA SER A 100 -0.79 5.44 0.72
C SER A 100 -2.01 5.96 1.46
N GLY A 101 -2.04 7.25 1.80
CA GLY A 101 -3.19 7.88 2.43
C GLY A 101 -4.45 7.77 1.56
N ALA A 102 -4.34 8.02 0.26
CA ALA A 102 -5.44 7.83 -0.68
C ALA A 102 -5.90 6.36 -0.76
N GLY A 103 -4.96 5.41 -0.76
CA GLY A 103 -5.28 3.99 -0.75
C GLY A 103 -5.98 3.54 0.53
N ILE A 104 -5.54 4.05 1.69
CA ILE A 104 -6.22 3.84 2.99
C ILE A 104 -7.65 4.38 2.91
N ILE A 105 -7.85 5.60 2.43
CA ILE A 105 -9.19 6.20 2.31
C ILE A 105 -10.09 5.33 1.41
N ALA A 106 -9.58 4.89 0.26
CA ALA A 106 -10.35 4.04 -0.66
C ALA A 106 -10.75 2.71 0.00
N ALA A 107 -9.80 2.05 0.67
CA ALA A 107 -10.07 0.80 1.37
C ALA A 107 -11.02 1.02 2.56
N GLN A 108 -10.88 2.10 3.32
CA GLN A 108 -11.80 2.44 4.41
C GLN A 108 -13.24 2.62 3.91
N ILE A 109 -13.44 3.31 2.79
CA ILE A 109 -14.77 3.45 2.19
C ILE A 109 -15.32 2.08 1.78
N LEU A 110 -14.52 1.23 1.15
CA LEU A 110 -14.95 -0.07 0.68
C LEU A 110 -15.33 -1.02 1.83
N TRP A 111 -14.59 -0.95 2.94
CA TRP A 111 -14.78 -1.80 4.12
C TRP A 111 -15.66 -1.14 5.20
N GLY A 112 -16.45 -0.12 4.84
CA GLY A 112 -17.40 0.52 5.77
C GLY A 112 -16.77 1.21 6.98
N GLY A 113 -15.50 1.59 6.92
CA GLY A 113 -14.74 2.19 8.03
C GLY A 113 -14.04 1.16 8.94
N GLU A 114 -14.16 -0.13 8.63
CA GLU A 114 -13.73 -1.22 9.50
C GLU A 114 -12.38 -1.82 9.10
N LEU A 115 -11.67 -1.28 8.10
CA LEU A 115 -10.43 -1.87 7.56
C LEU A 115 -9.40 -2.24 8.64
N PHE A 116 -9.21 -1.36 9.63
CA PHE A 116 -8.24 -1.59 10.73
C PHE A 116 -8.83 -2.37 11.92
N GLN A 117 -10.13 -2.63 11.88
CA GLN A 117 -10.82 -3.44 12.88
C GLN A 117 -10.92 -4.89 12.41
N LEU A 118 -10.81 -5.17 11.10
CA LEU A 118 -10.73 -6.54 10.58
C LEU A 118 -9.57 -7.33 11.21
N GLY A 119 -9.80 -8.63 11.41
CA GLY A 119 -8.78 -9.57 11.87
C GLY A 119 -9.34 -10.65 12.79
N ILE A 120 -8.56 -11.71 12.99
CA ILE A 120 -8.98 -12.92 13.72
C ILE A 120 -9.36 -12.70 15.20
N ASN A 121 -9.02 -11.55 15.76
CA ASN A 121 -9.34 -11.18 17.15
C ASN A 121 -10.62 -10.31 17.24
N ASN A 122 -11.24 -9.95 16.12
CA ASN A 122 -12.44 -9.14 16.10
C ASN A 122 -13.71 -10.01 15.98
N ASN A 123 -14.54 -9.97 17.01
CA ASN A 123 -15.82 -10.69 17.07
C ASN A 123 -17.03 -9.82 16.68
N THR A 124 -16.78 -8.57 16.24
CA THR A 124 -17.81 -7.52 16.14
C THR A 124 -18.25 -7.23 14.70
N TYR A 125 -17.64 -7.88 13.70
CA TYR A 125 -18.07 -7.71 12.31
C TYR A 125 -19.43 -8.42 12.10
N ILE A 126 -20.49 -7.61 12.06
CA ILE A 126 -21.83 -8.03 11.65
C ILE A 126 -21.98 -7.59 10.18
N PRO A 127 -22.15 -8.53 9.23
CA PRO A 127 -22.30 -8.21 7.81
C PRO A 127 -23.53 -7.34 7.51
#